data_AF-A0AAJ3LUW4-F1
#
_entry.id   AF-A0AAJ3LUW4-F1
#
_cell.length_a   1.000
_cell.length_b   1.000
_cell.length_c   1.000
_cell.angle_alpha   90.00
_cell.angle_beta   90.00
_cell.angle_gamma   90.00
#
_symmetry.space_group_name_H-M   'P 1'
#
loop_
_entity.id
_entity.type
_entity.pdbx_description
1 polymer ?
#
loop_
_entity_poly.entity_id
_entity_poly.type
_entity_poly.pdbx_seq_one_letter_code
_entity_poly.pdbx_strand_id
1 'polypeptide(L)'
;MDDYKIKNNERYNNIFEKLVININQNDTQSFFSGMLAYAMYKQEKHEWAESYRKKHNTNNIPLSDLNNFLLIYNDEYLLRLKNSAELSLIRFAELYTEIAIDLAKDEIKNISIIKEIKRYREGWWKAGLKSALGSIIFTFFAFFISVVISIANPDSNYSKLIHFIIGGKEFVIQQIS
;
A
#
# COMPACT_ATOMS: atom_id res chain seq x y z
N MET A 1 11.38 39.99 42.24
CA MET A 1 11.95 39.09 41.21
C MET A 1 11.36 39.52 39.87
N ASP A 2 11.91 40.66 39.44
CA ASP A 2 11.99 41.31 38.14
C ASP A 2 11.00 40.93 37.03
N ASP A 3 9.94 41.72 37.03
CA ASP A 3 9.32 42.42 35.90
C ASP A 3 10.15 42.39 34.59
N TYR A 4 9.94 41.36 33.77
CA TYR A 4 10.44 41.32 32.39
C TYR A 4 9.62 42.28 31.53
N LYS A 5 9.94 43.58 31.64
CA LYS A 5 9.63 44.57 30.61
C LYS A 5 10.30 44.13 29.31
N ILE A 6 9.51 43.48 28.45
CA ILE A 6 9.86 43.28 27.05
C ILE A 6 10.04 44.68 26.45
N LYS A 7 11.29 45.05 26.25
CA LYS A 7 11.71 46.26 25.55
C LYS A 7 11.09 46.17 24.15
N ASN A 8 10.05 46.97 23.90
CA ASN A 8 9.43 47.13 22.58
C ASN A 8 10.52 47.44 21.55
N ASN A 9 10.90 46.42 20.80
CA ASN A 9 11.77 46.55 19.66
C ASN A 9 10.85 46.79 18.47
N GLU A 10 10.97 47.93 17.80
CA GLU A 10 10.17 48.40 16.65
C GLU A 10 10.29 47.50 15.39
N ARG A 11 10.67 46.22 15.55
CA ARG A 11 10.84 45.19 14.52
C ARG A 11 9.99 43.94 14.76
N TYR A 12 9.02 43.99 15.67
CA TYR A 12 8.17 42.86 15.99
C TYR A 12 7.02 42.73 14.99
N ASN A 13 6.92 41.59 14.29
CA ASN A 13 5.84 41.33 13.35
C ASN A 13 4.59 40.87 14.10
N ASN A 14 3.70 41.80 14.44
CA ASN A 14 2.42 41.57 15.12
C ASN A 14 1.58 40.45 14.45
N ILE A 15 1.73 40.24 13.14
CA ILE A 15 1.03 39.16 12.42
C ILE A 15 1.40 37.77 12.96
N PHE A 16 2.65 37.52 13.35
CA PHE A 16 3.04 36.25 13.96
C PHE A 16 2.34 36.03 15.30
N GLU A 17 2.34 37.06 16.14
CA GLU A 17 1.70 37.01 17.45
C GLU A 17 0.19 36.77 17.33
N LYS A 18 -0.47 37.50 16.43
CA LYS A 18 -1.90 37.35 16.14
C LYS A 18 -2.26 35.96 15.63
N LEU A 19 -1.43 35.37 14.77
CA LEU A 19 -1.74 34.06 14.16
C LEU A 19 -1.32 32.88 15.02
N VAL A 20 -0.25 33.00 15.82
CA VAL A 20 0.42 31.84 16.45
C VAL A 20 0.52 31.94 17.98
N ILE A 21 0.72 33.12 18.54
CA ILE A 21 0.95 33.27 19.99
C ILE A 21 -0.37 33.48 20.75
N ASN A 22 -1.27 34.32 20.20
CA ASN A 22 -2.53 34.70 20.85
C ASN A 22 -3.63 33.64 20.74
N ILE A 23 -3.31 32.47 20.21
CA ILE A 23 -4.20 31.32 20.10
C ILE A 23 -3.97 30.36 21.27
N ASN A 24 -5.00 29.55 21.58
CA ASN A 24 -4.87 28.51 22.60
C ASN A 24 -3.86 27.45 22.15
N GLN A 25 -2.64 27.49 22.71
CA GLN A 25 -1.57 26.55 22.36
C GLN A 25 -1.86 25.10 22.76
N ASN A 26 -2.83 24.88 23.66
CA ASN A 26 -3.26 23.53 24.02
C ASN A 26 -4.16 22.90 22.94
N ASP A 27 -4.68 23.71 22.01
CA ASP A 27 -5.37 23.22 20.82
C ASP A 27 -4.37 23.06 19.67
N THR A 28 -3.99 21.81 19.43
CA THR A 28 -3.03 21.42 18.38
C THR A 28 -3.50 21.84 16.99
N GLN A 29 -4.81 21.80 16.71
CA GLN A 29 -5.37 22.20 15.42
C GLN A 29 -5.26 23.71 15.22
N SER A 30 -5.62 24.50 16.25
CA SER A 30 -5.42 25.95 16.22
C SER A 30 -3.95 26.32 16.07
N PHE A 31 -3.04 25.61 16.74
CA PHE A 31 -1.60 25.85 16.62
C PHE A 31 -1.08 25.61 15.19
N PHE A 32 -1.35 24.45 14.60
CA PHE A 32 -0.88 24.15 13.24
C PHE A 32 -1.54 25.03 12.17
N SER A 33 -2.84 25.33 12.29
CA SER A 33 -3.50 26.26 11.37
C SER A 33 -2.91 27.67 11.46
N GLY A 34 -2.61 28.15 12.67
CA GLY A 34 -1.91 29.43 12.89
C GLY A 34 -0.51 29.46 12.26
N MET A 35 0.27 28.40 12.45
CA MET A 35 1.61 28.25 11.86
C MET A 35 1.57 28.23 10.33
N LEU A 36 0.64 27.46 9.75
CA LEU A 36 0.47 27.41 8.29
C LEU A 36 -0.01 28.75 7.75
N ALA A 37 -0.96 29.42 8.41
CA ALA A 37 -1.40 30.76 8.04
C ALA A 37 -0.24 31.77 8.03
N TYR A 38 0.66 31.69 9.01
CA TYR A 38 1.86 32.53 9.04
C TYR A 38 2.83 32.22 7.89
N ALA A 39 3.00 30.94 7.54
CA ALA A 39 3.81 30.54 6.40
C ALA A 39 3.21 31.08 5.08
N MET A 40 1.89 30.98 4.90
CA MET A 40 1.17 31.55 3.76
C MET A 40 1.36 33.07 3.66
N TYR A 41 1.22 33.80 4.77
CA TYR A 41 1.54 35.23 4.82
C TYR A 41 2.97 35.55 4.37
N LYS A 42 3.95 34.76 4.82
CA LYS A 42 5.36 34.97 4.43
C LYS A 42 5.59 34.72 2.96
N GLN A 43 4.91 33.73 2.39
CA GLN A 43 4.93 33.46 0.96
C GLN A 43 4.32 34.63 0.18
N GLU A 44 3.12 35.09 0.54
CA GLU A 44 2.47 36.24 -0.11
C GLU A 44 3.33 37.50 -0.04
N LYS A 45 3.96 37.78 1.11
CA LYS A 45 4.89 38.89 1.27
C LYS A 45 6.10 38.76 0.35
N HIS A 46 6.65 37.56 0.20
CA HIS A 46 7.77 37.30 -0.69
C HIS A 46 7.37 37.51 -2.17
N GLU A 47 6.24 36.95 -2.59
CA GLU A 47 5.71 37.09 -3.95
C GLU A 47 5.36 38.54 -4.30
N TRP A 48 4.76 39.27 -3.36
CA TRP A 48 4.51 40.69 -3.48
C TRP A 48 5.81 41.48 -3.65
N ALA A 49 6.82 41.22 -2.81
CA ALA A 49 8.11 41.90 -2.88
C ALA A 49 8.80 41.65 -4.22
N GLU A 50 8.82 40.40 -4.69
CA GLU A 50 9.36 40.03 -6.01
C GLU A 50 8.63 40.73 -7.15
N SER A 51 7.30 40.76 -7.09
CA SER A 51 6.46 41.42 -8.10
C SER A 51 6.69 42.93 -8.13
N TYR A 52 6.83 43.55 -6.96
CA TYR A 52 7.17 44.98 -6.83
C TYR A 52 8.52 45.29 -7.47
N ARG A 53 9.56 44.52 -7.12
CA ARG A 53 10.92 44.71 -7.65
C ARG A 53 10.95 44.62 -9.16
N LYS A 54 10.27 43.62 -9.73
CA LYS A 54 10.16 43.44 -11.19
C LYS A 54 9.41 44.59 -11.86
N LYS A 55 8.29 45.04 -11.28
CA LYS A 55 7.47 46.12 -11.84
C LYS A 55 8.17 47.48 -11.82
N HIS A 56 8.91 47.78 -10.76
CA HIS A 56 9.57 49.07 -10.56
C HIS A 56 11.07 49.07 -10.93
N ASN A 57 11.59 47.93 -11.40
CA ASN A 57 13.00 47.71 -11.74
C ASN A 57 13.96 48.19 -10.63
N THR A 58 13.64 47.86 -9.38
CA THR A 58 14.39 48.28 -8.19
C THR A 58 14.55 47.10 -7.23
N ASN A 59 15.68 47.04 -6.53
CA ASN A 59 15.87 46.09 -5.44
C ASN A 59 15.42 46.63 -4.08
N ASN A 60 15.25 47.95 -3.96
CA ASN A 60 14.84 48.60 -2.73
C ASN A 60 13.34 48.88 -2.76
N ILE A 61 12.63 48.39 -1.74
CA ILE A 61 11.19 48.60 -1.57
C ILE A 61 11.00 49.72 -0.53
N PRO A 62 10.40 50.85 -0.90
CA PRO A 62 10.11 51.93 0.03
C PRO A 62 9.25 51.46 1.20
N LEU A 63 9.53 52.00 2.39
CA LEU A 63 8.77 51.64 3.61
C LEU A 63 7.28 51.99 3.49
N SER A 64 6.94 53.07 2.77
CA SER A 64 5.56 53.45 2.49
C SER A 64 4.77 52.36 1.76
N ASP A 65 5.38 51.74 0.74
CA ASP A 65 4.73 50.69 -0.05
C ASP A 65 4.62 49.38 0.74
N LEU A 66 5.63 49.07 1.55
CA LEU A 66 5.56 47.96 2.48
C LEU A 66 4.43 48.15 3.50
N ASN A 67 4.28 49.35 4.04
CA ASN A 67 3.19 49.64 4.97
C ASN A 67 1.82 49.52 4.30
N ASN A 68 1.68 49.99 3.05
CA ASN A 68 0.45 49.82 2.27
C ASN A 68 0.08 48.33 2.08
N PHE A 69 1.07 47.48 1.83
CA PHE A 69 0.85 46.03 1.79
C PHE A 69 0.41 45.48 3.16
N LEU A 70 1.03 45.92 4.25
CA LEU A 70 0.69 45.44 5.60
C LEU A 70 -0.73 45.85 6.04
N LEU A 71 -1.28 46.95 5.52
CA LEU A 71 -2.67 47.37 5.81
C LEU A 71 -3.73 46.37 5.34
N ILE A 72 -3.40 45.50 4.38
CA ILE A 72 -4.29 44.45 3.89
C ILE A 72 -4.56 43.41 5.01
N TYR A 73 -3.58 43.17 5.87
CA TYR A 73 -3.62 42.16 6.94
C TYR A 73 -4.31 42.68 8.19
N ASN A 74 -5.55 43.16 8.02
CA ASN A 74 -6.46 43.44 9.12
C ASN A 74 -6.98 42.13 9.75
N ASP A 75 -7.67 42.24 10.88
CA ASP A 75 -8.09 41.06 11.65
C ASP A 75 -9.05 40.14 10.85
N GLU A 76 -9.87 40.71 9.97
CA GLU A 76 -10.77 39.93 9.10
C GLU A 76 -9.98 39.14 8.04
N TYR A 77 -8.98 39.76 7.43
CA TYR A 77 -8.09 39.09 6.48
C TYR A 77 -7.31 37.98 7.15
N LEU A 78 -6.75 38.24 8.35
CA LEU A 78 -6.02 37.26 9.13
C LEU A 78 -6.90 36.06 9.52
N LEU A 79 -8.17 36.30 9.85
CA LEU A 79 -9.15 35.24 10.10
C LEU A 79 -9.40 34.39 8.85
N ARG A 80 -9.60 35.01 7.68
CA ARG A 80 -9.75 34.27 6.41
C ARG A 80 -8.50 33.47 6.05
N LEU A 81 -7.32 34.02 6.29
CA LEU A 81 -6.05 33.34 6.07
C LEU A 81 -5.92 32.11 6.97
N LYS A 82 -6.32 32.24 8.25
CA LYS A 82 -6.38 31.12 9.19
C LYS A 82 -7.37 30.04 8.73
N ASN A 83 -8.57 30.41 8.34
CA ASN A 83 -9.58 29.45 7.85
C ASN A 83 -9.10 28.73 6.58
N SER A 84 -8.41 29.45 5.68
CA SER A 84 -7.80 28.86 4.49
C SER A 84 -6.73 27.84 4.85
N ALA A 85 -5.85 28.18 5.80
CA ALA A 85 -4.83 27.27 6.31
C ALA A 85 -5.44 26.02 6.96
N GLU A 86 -6.49 26.19 7.75
CA GLU A 86 -7.22 25.07 8.35
C GLU A 86 -7.81 24.13 7.28
N LEU A 87 -8.46 24.68 6.24
CA LEU A 87 -8.97 23.87 5.12
C LEU A 87 -7.84 23.14 4.37
N SER A 88 -6.68 23.77 4.20
CA SER A 88 -5.51 23.12 3.61
C SER A 88 -5.01 21.94 4.44
N LEU A 89 -4.99 22.06 5.77
CA LEU A 89 -4.61 20.97 6.67
C LEU A 89 -5.62 19.82 6.61
N ILE A 90 -6.92 20.14 6.60
CA ILE A 90 -7.97 19.13 6.47
C ILE A 90 -7.81 18.36 5.15
N ARG A 91 -7.66 19.05 4.02
CA ARG A 91 -7.45 18.41 2.71
C ARG A 91 -6.18 17.55 2.68
N PHE A 92 -5.11 18.01 3.32
CA PHE A 92 -3.88 17.22 3.42
C PHE A 92 -4.10 15.93 4.22
N ALA A 93 -4.82 16.01 5.34
CA ALA A 93 -5.18 14.85 6.14
C ALA A 93 -6.08 13.88 5.35
N GLU A 94 -7.08 14.38 4.63
CA GLU A 94 -7.95 13.59 3.77
C GLU A 94 -7.15 12.83 2.71
N LEU A 95 -6.27 13.52 1.97
CA LEU A 95 -5.39 12.91 0.98
C LEU A 95 -4.49 11.82 1.58
N TYR A 96 -3.92 12.08 2.75
CA TYR A 96 -3.09 11.09 3.44
C TYR A 96 -3.90 9.85 3.85
N THR A 97 -5.12 10.05 4.36
CA THR A 97 -6.01 8.94 4.73
C THR A 97 -6.47 8.13 3.52
N GLU A 98 -6.74 8.78 2.39
CA GLU A 98 -7.12 8.11 1.14
C GLU A 98 -5.99 7.22 0.64
N ILE A 99 -4.76 7.76 0.59
CA ILE A 99 -3.55 6.99 0.23
C ILE A 99 -3.35 5.81 1.18
N ALA A 100 -3.48 6.02 2.50
CA ALA A 100 -3.31 4.95 3.48
C ALA A 100 -4.37 3.85 3.34
N ILE A 101 -5.63 4.23 3.06
CA ILE A 101 -6.73 3.29 2.83
C ILE A 101 -6.47 2.45 1.58
N ASP A 102 -6.02 3.07 0.49
CA ASP A 102 -5.78 2.36 -0.75
C ASP A 102 -4.58 1.42 -0.66
N LEU A 103 -3.50 1.82 0.02
CA LEU A 103 -2.38 0.92 0.33
C LEU A 103 -2.83 -0.28 1.19
N ALA A 104 -3.67 -0.05 2.20
CA ALA A 104 -4.20 -1.14 3.04
C ALA A 104 -5.11 -2.10 2.25
N LYS A 105 -5.95 -1.58 1.34
CA LYS A 105 -6.78 -2.41 0.44
C LYS A 105 -5.91 -3.28 -0.46
N ASP A 106 -4.86 -2.71 -1.05
CA ASP A 106 -3.95 -3.45 -1.92
C ASP A 106 -3.20 -4.56 -1.17
N GLU A 107 -2.77 -4.29 0.07
CA GLU A 107 -2.15 -5.31 0.92
C GLU A 107 -3.13 -6.46 1.25
N ILE A 108 -4.36 -6.13 1.65
CA ILE A 108 -5.40 -7.13 1.96
C ILE A 108 -5.70 -7.99 0.72
N LYS A 109 -5.83 -7.37 -0.45
CA LYS A 109 -6.06 -8.08 -1.73
C LYS A 109 -4.90 -9.01 -2.09
N ASN A 110 -3.67 -8.58 -1.87
CA ASN A 110 -2.50 -9.43 -2.13
C ASN A 110 -2.44 -10.62 -1.15
N ILE A 111 -2.76 -10.41 0.13
CA ILE A 111 -2.80 -11.49 1.14
C ILE A 111 -3.91 -12.51 0.82
N SER A 112 -5.10 -12.07 0.37
CA SER A 112 -6.19 -12.99 0.02
C SER A 112 -5.84 -13.84 -1.20
N ILE A 113 -5.25 -13.24 -2.24
CA ILE A 113 -4.78 -13.94 -3.45
C ILE A 113 -3.71 -14.99 -3.08
N ILE A 114 -2.71 -14.63 -2.26
CA ILE A 114 -1.65 -15.57 -1.86
C ILE A 114 -2.22 -16.75 -1.05
N LYS A 115 -3.20 -16.50 -0.16
CA LYS A 115 -3.86 -17.56 0.63
C LYS A 115 -4.66 -18.51 -0.24
N GLU A 116 -5.38 -18.02 -1.25
CA GLU A 116 -6.14 -18.86 -2.18
C GLU A 116 -5.21 -19.74 -3.04
N ILE A 117 -4.13 -19.16 -3.59
CA ILE A 117 -3.13 -19.91 -4.36
C ILE A 117 -2.49 -21.01 -3.51
N LYS A 118 -2.15 -20.73 -2.25
CA LYS A 118 -1.55 -21.72 -1.35
C LYS A 118 -2.51 -22.88 -1.05
N ARG A 119 -3.80 -22.60 -0.79
CA ARG A 119 -4.82 -23.64 -0.57
C ARG A 119 -5.02 -24.51 -1.80
N TYR A 120 -5.08 -23.91 -2.98
CA TYR A 120 -5.24 -24.67 -4.24
C TYR A 120 -4.06 -25.62 -4.48
N ARG A 121 -2.82 -25.11 -4.31
CA ARG A 121 -1.59 -25.91 -4.48
C ARG A 121 -1.52 -27.09 -3.51
N GLU A 122 -1.83 -26.88 -2.23
CA GLU A 122 -1.83 -27.96 -1.22
C GLU A 122 -2.93 -29.01 -1.47
N GLY A 123 -4.09 -28.59 -1.98
CA GLY A 123 -5.18 -29.49 -2.35
C GLY A 123 -4.80 -30.41 -3.52
N TRP A 124 -4.17 -29.87 -4.56
CA TRP A 124 -3.73 -30.63 -5.73
C TRP A 124 -2.67 -31.70 -5.39
N TRP A 125 -1.68 -31.37 -4.55
CA TRP A 125 -0.67 -32.34 -4.13
C TRP A 125 -1.26 -33.46 -3.26
N LYS A 126 -2.16 -33.12 -2.32
CA LYS A 126 -2.84 -34.13 -1.49
C LYS A 126 -3.77 -35.03 -2.30
N ALA A 127 -4.50 -34.47 -3.27
CA ALA A 127 -5.34 -35.23 -4.18
C ALA A 127 -4.49 -36.14 -5.08
N GLY A 128 -3.41 -35.61 -5.67
CA GLY A 128 -2.49 -36.37 -6.50
C GLY A 128 -1.85 -37.56 -5.76
N LEU A 129 -1.38 -37.35 -4.53
CA LEU A 129 -0.79 -38.42 -3.72
C LEU A 129 -1.81 -39.51 -3.37
N LYS A 130 -3.05 -39.13 -3.02
CA LYS A 130 -4.13 -40.09 -2.75
C LYS A 130 -4.50 -40.91 -3.99
N SER A 131 -4.60 -40.26 -5.14
CA SER A 131 -4.90 -40.92 -6.41
C SER A 131 -3.78 -41.88 -6.83
N ALA A 132 -2.51 -41.48 -6.67
CA ALA A 132 -1.37 -42.34 -6.95
C ALA A 132 -1.36 -43.58 -6.05
N LEU A 133 -1.60 -43.42 -4.74
CA LEU A 133 -1.70 -44.56 -3.81
C LEU A 133 -2.83 -45.51 -4.20
N GLY A 134 -4.01 -44.98 -4.54
CA GLY A 134 -5.15 -45.79 -4.98
C GLY A 134 -4.84 -46.58 -6.26
N SER A 135 -4.19 -45.95 -7.23
CA SER A 135 -3.76 -46.61 -8.47
C SER A 135 -2.74 -47.71 -8.20
N ILE A 136 -1.76 -47.48 -7.32
CA ILE A 136 -0.75 -48.49 -6.97
C ILE A 136 -1.42 -49.71 -6.35
N ILE A 137 -2.31 -49.51 -5.37
CA ILE A 137 -3.05 -50.59 -4.71
C ILE A 137 -3.91 -51.36 -5.72
N PHE A 138 -4.62 -50.65 -6.61
CA PHE A 138 -5.43 -51.27 -7.65
C PHE A 138 -4.58 -52.10 -8.63
N THR A 139 -3.44 -51.58 -9.07
CA THR A 139 -2.52 -52.30 -9.96
C THR A 139 -2.00 -53.58 -9.31
N PHE A 140 -1.62 -53.53 -8.03
CA PHE A 140 -1.22 -54.75 -7.31
C PHE A 140 -2.36 -55.75 -7.21
N PHE A 141 -3.56 -55.31 -6.87
CA PHE A 141 -4.74 -56.17 -6.78
C PHE A 141 -5.08 -56.84 -8.12
N ALA A 142 -5.08 -56.07 -9.21
CA ALA A 142 -5.30 -56.59 -10.55
C ALA A 142 -4.21 -57.59 -10.97
N PHE A 143 -2.95 -57.32 -10.60
CA PHE A 143 -1.84 -58.24 -10.82
C PHE A 143 -2.03 -59.56 -10.06
N PHE A 144 -2.43 -59.53 -8.79
CA PHE A 144 -2.72 -60.74 -8.02
C PHE A 144 -3.85 -61.57 -8.63
N ILE A 145 -4.96 -60.92 -9.01
CA ILE A 145 -6.06 -61.61 -9.71
C ILE A 145 -5.57 -62.23 -11.01
N SER A 146 -4.76 -61.51 -11.79
CA SER A 146 -4.19 -61.99 -13.04
C SER A 146 -3.36 -63.27 -12.84
N VAL A 147 -2.51 -63.30 -11.81
CA VAL A 147 -1.71 -64.49 -11.45
C VAL A 147 -2.60 -65.66 -11.02
N VAL A 148 -3.64 -65.42 -10.22
CA VAL A 148 -4.58 -66.47 -9.78
C VAL A 148 -5.32 -67.08 -10.97
N ILE A 149 -5.84 -66.25 -11.88
CA ILE A 149 -6.51 -66.71 -13.11
C ILE A 149 -5.55 -67.50 -14.00
N SER A 150 -4.30 -67.06 -14.10
CA SER A 150 -3.24 -67.75 -14.84
C SER A 150 -3.00 -69.17 -14.32
N ILE A 151 -2.91 -69.33 -12.99
CA ILE A 151 -2.69 -70.64 -12.36
C ILE A 151 -3.93 -71.54 -12.48
N ALA A 152 -5.14 -70.97 -12.33
CA ALA A 152 -6.38 -71.73 -12.39
C ALA A 152 -6.70 -72.24 -13.82
N ASN A 153 -6.26 -71.54 -14.87
CA ASN A 153 -6.50 -71.89 -16.27
C ASN A 153 -5.19 -71.91 -17.09
N PRO A 154 -4.29 -72.89 -16.84
CA PRO A 154 -2.93 -72.89 -17.39
C PRO A 154 -2.87 -73.00 -18.92
N ASP A 155 -3.88 -73.61 -19.55
CA ASP A 155 -3.91 -73.81 -21.00
C ASP A 155 -4.47 -72.61 -21.78
N SER A 156 -4.99 -71.59 -21.08
CA SER A 156 -5.53 -70.39 -21.71
C SER A 156 -4.43 -69.52 -22.33
N ASN A 157 -4.76 -68.83 -23.44
CA ASN A 157 -3.84 -67.88 -24.08
C ASN A 157 -3.41 -66.74 -23.12
N TYR A 158 -4.29 -66.38 -22.17
CA TYR A 158 -4.00 -65.40 -21.13
C TYR A 158 -2.94 -65.89 -20.14
N SER A 159 -3.04 -67.14 -19.68
CA SER A 159 -2.07 -67.74 -18.76
C SER A 159 -0.66 -67.84 -19.37
N LYS A 160 -0.57 -68.28 -20.63
CA LYS A 160 0.70 -68.33 -21.36
C LYS A 160 1.39 -66.97 -21.46
N LEU A 161 0.63 -65.89 -21.66
CA LEU A 161 1.14 -64.52 -21.69
C LEU A 161 1.70 -64.09 -20.31
N ILE A 162 0.98 -64.36 -19.22
CA ILE A 162 1.43 -64.02 -17.86
C ILE A 162 2.67 -64.82 -17.46
N HIS A 163 2.73 -66.11 -17.81
CA HIS A 163 3.92 -66.93 -17.61
C HIS A 163 5.12 -66.47 -18.44
N PHE A 164 4.92 -65.91 -19.64
CA PHE A 164 5.97 -65.27 -20.43
C PHE A 164 6.50 -64.01 -19.73
N ILE A 165 5.60 -63.11 -19.29
CA ILE A 165 5.95 -61.84 -18.65
C ILE A 165 6.68 -62.05 -17.31
N ILE A 166 6.26 -63.02 -16.49
CA ILE A 166 6.82 -63.25 -15.15
C ILE A 166 7.97 -64.27 -15.16
N GLY A 167 7.86 -65.32 -15.97
CA GLY A 167 8.75 -66.48 -15.94
C GLY A 167 9.81 -66.51 -17.05
N GLY A 168 9.79 -65.57 -18.00
CA GLY A 168 10.80 -65.46 -19.07
C GLY A 168 10.88 -66.67 -20.02
N LYS A 169 9.85 -67.51 -20.08
CA LYS A 169 9.85 -68.69 -20.96
C LYS A 169 9.50 -68.30 -22.38
N GLU A 170 10.45 -68.40 -23.31
CA GLU A 170 10.19 -68.27 -24.74
C GLU A 170 9.25 -69.39 -25.21
N PHE A 171 8.12 -69.01 -25.82
CA PHE A 171 7.26 -69.97 -26.51
C PHE A 171 7.60 -69.95 -28.00
N VAL A 172 7.94 -71.12 -28.54
CA VAL A 172 8.04 -71.34 -29.99
C VAL A 172 6.62 -71.21 -30.56
N ILE A 173 6.38 -70.16 -31.33
CA ILE A 173 5.16 -70.02 -32.13
C ILE A 173 5.25 -71.13 -33.19
N GLN A 174 4.38 -72.14 -33.11
CA GLN A 174 4.23 -73.10 -34.20
C GLN A 174 3.76 -72.32 -35.43
N GLN A 175 4.63 -72.24 -36.45
CA GLN A 175 4.22 -71.78 -37.77
C GLN A 175 3.22 -72.77 -38.32
N ILE A 176 2.02 -72.29 -38.60
CA ILE A 176 0.99 -73.04 -39.30
C ILE A 176 1.50 -73.23 -40.74
N SER A 177 1.73 -74.49 -41.14
CA SER A 177 1.94 -74.90 -42.53
C SER A 177 0.62 -75.09 -43.26
#